data_AF-N4VH70-F1
#
_entry.id   AF-N4VH70-F1
#
_cell.length_a   1.000
_cell.length_b   1.000
_cell.length_c   1.000
_cell.angle_alpha   90.00
_cell.angle_beta   90.00
_cell.angle_gamma   90.00
#
_symmetry.space_group_name_H-M   'P 1'
#
loop_
_entity.id
_entity.type
_entity.pdbx_description
1 polymer ?
#
loop_
_entity_poly.entity_id
_entity_poly.type
_entity_poly.pdbx_seq_one_letter_code
_entity_poly.pdbx_strand_id
1 'polypeptide(L)'
;MRLYLLPLTSSRTLLYSQRLNIATTNKQGLTDKVTKRATKLWAGWEAKESGWQKKVVEYGNYALRRIPYEEWGLKSVPPISARRKDDELKGKEKIELVYPNNIIPTTKAEQVVGTLATERDALHKRKLLWCLIGMPISAPFALVPIIPNLPFFYLVYRAWSHWRALEGGKHLRFLLDNKLLALSPSKLLDDIYTPLIPDNVAQTPSRPALGDVDPLKGKSEAVVVDQILLSQADGQRVAQALQVPELGVEVERAIWQVNHAKKAKEDEAVGKTDSDASKDKEKPSNSDDGERR
;
A
#
# COMPACT_ATOMS: atom_id res chain seq x y z
N MET A 1 -3.23 15.22 14.00
CA MET A 1 -3.19 13.78 13.59
C MET A 1 -1.81 13.18 13.89
N ARG A 2 -1.64 11.85 13.83
CA ARG A 2 -0.33 11.18 14.02
C ARG A 2 0.00 10.29 12.83
N LEU A 3 1.21 10.37 12.33
CA LEU A 3 1.73 9.59 11.21
C LEU A 3 2.71 8.54 11.75
N TYR A 4 2.62 7.33 11.23
CA TYR A 4 3.49 6.22 11.58
C TYR A 4 4.22 5.74 10.32
N LEU A 5 5.55 5.60 10.44
CA LEU A 5 6.38 4.93 9.44
C LEU A 5 6.86 3.61 10.03
N LEU A 6 6.42 2.51 9.43
CA LEU A 6 6.77 1.16 9.86
C LEU A 6 7.55 0.46 8.75
N PRO A 7 8.87 0.26 8.91
CA PRO A 7 9.65 -0.60 8.02
C PRO A 7 9.04 -2.00 7.95
N LEU A 8 8.67 -2.44 6.74
CA LEU A 8 8.18 -3.80 6.48
C LEU A 8 9.33 -4.70 6.04
N THR A 9 10.19 -4.15 5.18
CA THR A 9 11.40 -4.78 4.69
C THR A 9 12.57 -3.80 4.79
N SER A 10 13.78 -4.23 4.42
CA SER A 10 14.93 -3.34 4.33
C SER A 10 14.73 -2.17 3.36
N SER A 11 13.85 -2.32 2.35
CA SER A 11 13.58 -1.28 1.36
C SER A 11 12.17 -0.67 1.41
N ARG A 12 11.18 -1.32 2.03
CA ARG A 12 9.77 -0.90 2.01
C ARG A 12 9.29 -0.43 3.36
N THR A 13 8.56 0.68 3.37
CA THR A 13 7.98 1.28 4.58
C THR A 13 6.47 1.44 4.40
N LEU A 14 5.71 1.02 5.41
CA LEU A 14 4.29 1.31 5.52
C LEU A 14 4.09 2.69 6.14
N LEU A 15 3.27 3.51 5.48
CA LEU A 15 2.74 4.75 6.06
C LEU A 15 1.33 4.48 6.61
N TYR A 16 1.06 4.94 7.83
CA TYR A 16 -0.30 4.96 8.37
C TYR A 16 -0.56 6.28 9.11
N SER A 17 -1.75 6.85 8.90
CA SER A 17 -2.20 8.07 9.56
C SER A 17 -3.34 7.78 10.52
N GLN A 18 -3.09 7.98 11.81
CA GLN A 18 -4.10 7.95 12.85
C GLN A 18 -4.74 9.34 13.00
N ARG A 19 -6.07 9.35 12.95
CA ARG A 19 -6.86 10.55 13.24
C ARG A 19 -7.01 10.70 14.75
N LEU A 20 -6.23 11.60 15.33
CA LEU A 20 -6.41 12.03 16.72
C LEU A 20 -7.66 12.92 16.78
N ASN A 21 -8.52 12.71 17.78
CA ASN A 21 -9.78 13.44 17.95
C ASN A 21 -10.84 13.17 16.87
N ILE A 22 -11.19 11.90 16.64
CA ILE A 22 -12.54 11.61 16.14
C ILE A 22 -13.47 11.94 17.30
N ALA A 23 -13.84 13.21 17.45
CA ALA A 23 -14.92 13.59 18.33
C ALA A 23 -16.12 12.75 17.91
N THR A 24 -16.53 11.83 18.78
CA THR A 24 -17.84 11.17 18.76
C THR A 24 -18.88 12.27 18.88
N THR A 25 -19.08 13.00 17.79
CA THR A 25 -20.09 14.03 17.70
C THR A 25 -21.38 13.24 17.73
N ASN A 26 -22.05 13.25 18.88
CA ASN A 26 -23.21 12.41 19.20
C ASN A 26 -24.43 12.66 18.29
N LYS A 27 -24.30 13.56 17.31
CA LYS A 27 -25.26 13.82 16.24
C LYS A 27 -24.94 12.90 15.07
N GLN A 28 -25.53 11.70 15.08
CA GLN A 28 -25.49 10.78 13.95
C GLN A 28 -25.98 11.50 12.69
N GLY A 29 -25.05 11.83 11.79
CA GLY A 29 -25.36 12.44 10.51
C GLY A 29 -26.17 11.49 9.64
N LEU A 30 -26.81 12.03 8.58
CA LEU A 30 -27.48 11.19 7.58
C LEU A 30 -26.50 10.19 6.95
N THR A 31 -25.24 10.61 6.77
CA THR A 31 -24.12 9.77 6.33
C THR A 31 -23.86 8.61 7.29
N ASP A 32 -23.86 8.85 8.60
CA ASP A 32 -23.58 7.82 9.60
C ASP A 32 -24.69 6.75 9.61
N LYS A 33 -25.94 7.18 9.42
CA LYS A 33 -27.07 6.25 9.31
C LYS A 33 -26.96 5.36 8.07
N VAL A 34 -26.58 5.94 6.93
CA VAL A 34 -26.36 5.18 5.68
C VAL A 34 -25.19 4.21 5.85
N THR A 35 -24.07 4.66 6.41
CA THR A 35 -22.91 3.80 6.69
C THR A 35 -23.29 2.64 7.61
N LYS A 36 -23.97 2.91 8.73
CA LYS A 36 -24.43 1.85 9.65
C LYS A 36 -25.33 0.83 8.96
N ARG A 37 -26.25 1.27 8.09
CA ARG A 37 -27.11 0.36 7.31
C ARG A 37 -26.28 -0.47 6.34
N ALA A 38 -25.35 0.14 5.62
CA ALA A 38 -24.47 -0.55 4.69
C ALA A 38 -23.60 -1.60 5.42
N THR A 39 -23.02 -1.24 6.57
CA THR A 39 -22.25 -2.18 7.41
C THR A 39 -23.11 -3.35 7.89
N LYS A 40 -24.34 -3.10 8.34
CA LYS A 40 -25.27 -4.17 8.76
C LYS A 40 -25.66 -5.09 7.59
N LEU A 41 -25.92 -4.52 6.42
CA LEU A 41 -26.23 -5.29 5.21
C LEU A 41 -25.04 -6.14 4.78
N TRP A 42 -23.83 -5.56 4.78
CA TRP A 42 -22.60 -6.27 4.44
C TRP A 42 -22.36 -7.46 5.38
N ALA A 43 -22.43 -7.24 6.70
CA ALA A 43 -22.30 -8.31 7.68
C ALA A 43 -23.37 -9.40 7.50
N GLY A 44 -24.61 -9.00 7.16
CA GLY A 44 -25.68 -9.94 6.85
C GLY A 44 -25.44 -10.76 5.58
N TRP A 45 -24.73 -10.22 4.58
CA TRP A 45 -24.35 -10.96 3.37
C TRP A 45 -23.15 -11.88 3.62
N GLU A 46 -22.19 -11.43 4.44
CA GLU A 46 -21.01 -12.21 4.81
C GLU A 46 -21.35 -13.48 5.59
N ALA A 47 -22.34 -13.38 6.49
CA ALA A 47 -22.82 -14.50 7.32
C ALA A 47 -23.59 -15.58 6.53
N LYS A 48 -23.91 -15.35 5.25
CA LYS A 48 -24.59 -16.36 4.43
C LYS A 48 -23.63 -17.48 4.03
N GLU A 49 -24.12 -18.71 4.05
CA GLU A 49 -23.35 -19.90 3.65
C GLU A 49 -23.14 -19.97 2.13
N SER A 50 -24.11 -19.49 1.33
CA SER A 50 -24.03 -19.51 -0.13
C SER A 50 -24.97 -18.49 -0.80
N GLY A 51 -24.87 -18.35 -2.13
CA GLY A 51 -25.72 -17.48 -2.94
C GLY A 51 -24.99 -16.27 -3.54
N TRP A 52 -25.71 -15.49 -4.36
CA TRP A 52 -25.11 -14.35 -5.07
C TRP A 52 -24.57 -13.28 -4.12
N GLN A 53 -25.21 -13.05 -2.97
CA GLN A 53 -24.75 -12.09 -1.96
C GLN A 53 -23.40 -12.49 -1.34
N LYS A 54 -23.23 -13.78 -1.03
CA LYS A 54 -21.96 -14.31 -0.54
C LYS A 54 -20.86 -14.15 -1.59
N LYS A 55 -21.15 -14.46 -2.86
CA LYS A 55 -20.23 -14.22 -3.99
C LYS A 55 -19.85 -12.74 -4.14
N VAL A 56 -20.80 -11.81 -3.94
CA VAL A 56 -20.52 -10.37 -3.97
C VAL A 56 -19.55 -9.97 -2.86
N VAL A 57 -19.75 -10.47 -1.65
CA VAL A 57 -18.85 -10.21 -0.51
C VAL A 57 -17.47 -10.81 -0.76
N GLU A 58 -17.39 -12.05 -1.22
CA GLU A 58 -16.12 -12.73 -1.54
C GLU A 58 -15.35 -11.99 -2.63
N TYR A 59 -16.02 -11.62 -3.73
CA TYR A 59 -15.41 -10.85 -4.81
C TYR A 59 -14.98 -9.45 -4.33
N GLY A 60 -15.81 -8.78 -3.53
CA GLY A 60 -15.50 -7.48 -2.94
C GLY A 60 -14.26 -7.55 -2.04
N ASN A 61 -14.21 -8.50 -1.12
CA ASN A 61 -13.06 -8.74 -0.24
C ASN A 61 -11.80 -9.08 -1.04
N TYR A 62 -11.94 -9.92 -2.08
CA TYR A 62 -10.84 -10.23 -2.99
C TYR A 62 -10.30 -8.99 -3.71
N ALA A 63 -11.18 -8.14 -4.22
CA ALA A 63 -10.83 -6.89 -4.89
C ALA A 63 -10.16 -5.90 -3.92
N LEU A 64 -10.67 -5.77 -2.69
CA LEU A 64 -10.11 -4.91 -1.66
C LEU A 64 -8.71 -5.35 -1.23
N ARG A 65 -8.48 -6.67 -1.11
CA ARG A 65 -7.17 -7.24 -0.75
C ARG A 65 -6.08 -6.95 -1.78
N ARG A 66 -6.44 -6.80 -3.06
CA ARG A 66 -5.51 -6.46 -4.15
C ARG A 66 -5.09 -4.99 -4.19
N ILE A 67 -5.75 -4.13 -3.42
CA ILE A 67 -5.38 -2.70 -3.38
C ILE A 67 -4.05 -2.58 -2.64
N PRO A 68 -3.02 -1.96 -3.26
CA PRO A 68 -1.71 -1.85 -2.64
C PRO A 68 -1.75 -1.17 -1.27
N TYR A 69 -0.96 -1.65 -0.32
CA TYR A 69 -0.92 -1.10 1.04
C TYR A 69 -0.51 0.38 1.07
N GLU A 70 0.28 0.85 0.10
CA GLU A 70 0.66 2.26 -0.01
C GLU A 70 -0.55 3.14 -0.37
N GLU A 71 -1.48 2.61 -1.17
CA GLU A 71 -2.74 3.32 -1.46
C GLU A 71 -3.59 3.42 -0.18
N TRP A 72 -3.66 2.35 0.62
CA TRP A 72 -4.34 2.37 1.92
C TRP A 72 -3.68 3.34 2.91
N GLY A 73 -2.36 3.36 2.96
CA GLY A 73 -1.58 4.32 3.74
C GLY A 73 -1.91 5.76 3.39
N LEU A 74 -1.88 6.12 2.10
CA LEU A 74 -2.25 7.46 1.65
C LEU A 74 -3.74 7.78 1.89
N LYS A 75 -4.64 6.80 1.78
CA LYS A 75 -6.08 7.00 2.07
C LYS A 75 -6.37 7.28 3.54
N SER A 76 -5.56 6.76 4.46
CA SER A 76 -5.70 7.02 5.89
C SER A 76 -5.48 8.51 6.21
N VAL A 77 -4.55 9.15 5.50
CA VAL A 77 -4.23 10.58 5.61
C VAL A 77 -5.48 11.39 5.27
N PRO A 78 -5.97 12.25 6.19
CA PRO A 78 -7.19 12.99 5.96
C PRO A 78 -7.00 13.99 4.79
N PRO A 79 -8.03 14.24 3.96
CA PRO A 79 -7.89 15.17 2.84
C PRO A 79 -7.65 16.59 3.34
N ILE A 80 -6.90 17.35 2.55
CA ILE A 80 -6.59 18.74 2.84
C ILE A 80 -7.81 19.61 2.52
N SER A 81 -8.51 20.11 3.54
CA SER A 81 -9.60 21.08 3.39
C SER A 81 -9.10 22.48 3.70
N ALA A 82 -9.75 23.53 3.17
CA ALA A 82 -9.34 24.92 3.45
C ALA A 82 -9.27 25.21 4.96
N ARG A 83 -10.29 24.79 5.71
CA ARG A 83 -10.31 24.89 7.18
C ARG A 83 -9.14 24.15 7.83
N ARG A 84 -8.82 22.94 7.37
CA ARG A 84 -7.71 22.15 7.90
C ARG A 84 -6.36 22.81 7.63
N LYS A 85 -6.15 23.35 6.43
CA LYS A 85 -4.94 24.13 6.11
C LYS A 85 -4.75 25.26 7.11
N ASP A 86 -5.81 26.03 7.35
CA ASP A 86 -5.73 27.17 8.27
C ASP A 86 -5.47 26.72 9.71
N ASP A 87 -6.11 25.64 10.16
CA ASP A 87 -5.93 25.11 11.52
C ASP A 87 -4.52 24.54 11.75
N GLU A 88 -3.95 23.87 10.73
CA GLU A 88 -2.58 23.33 10.75
C GLU A 88 -1.52 24.43 10.67
N LEU A 89 -1.70 25.44 9.81
CA LEU A 89 -0.81 26.60 9.73
C LEU A 89 -0.82 27.45 11.00
N LYS A 90 -1.96 27.52 11.68
CA LYS A 90 -2.10 28.18 12.99
C LYS A 90 -1.51 27.35 14.14
N GLY A 91 -0.99 26.14 13.86
CA GLY A 91 -0.37 25.27 14.86
C GLY A 91 -1.36 24.72 15.89
N LYS A 92 -2.66 24.69 15.60
CA LYS A 92 -3.68 24.20 16.54
C LYS A 92 -3.56 22.69 16.78
N GLU A 93 -3.16 21.94 15.76
CA GLU A 93 -2.88 20.51 15.85
C GLU A 93 -1.40 20.26 15.53
N LYS A 94 -0.67 19.66 16.48
CA LYS A 94 0.66 19.13 16.22
C LYS A 94 0.53 17.82 15.44
N ILE A 95 1.31 17.69 14.37
CA ILE A 95 1.33 16.49 13.53
C ILE A 95 2.61 15.74 13.83
N GLU A 96 2.48 14.67 14.61
CA GLU A 96 3.62 13.85 15.03
C GLU A 96 3.96 12.82 13.95
N LEU A 97 5.24 12.73 13.57
CA LEU A 97 5.78 11.67 12.72
C LEU A 97 6.55 10.68 13.58
N VAL A 98 5.98 9.49 13.76
CA VAL A 98 6.48 8.42 14.63
C VAL A 98 7.19 7.36 13.79
N TYR A 99 8.44 7.04 14.11
CA TYR A 99 9.26 6.07 13.39
C TYR A 99 10.31 5.43 14.33
N PRO A 100 10.82 4.23 14.00
CA PRO A 100 11.98 3.64 14.68
C PRO A 100 13.26 4.34 14.20
N ASN A 101 13.95 5.04 15.09
CA ASN A 101 15.18 5.78 14.74
C ASN A 101 16.34 4.83 14.44
N ASN A 102 16.33 3.61 14.98
CA ASN A 102 17.35 2.60 14.72
C ASN A 102 17.34 2.10 13.26
N ILE A 103 16.24 2.27 12.51
CA ILE A 103 16.12 1.86 11.11
C ILE A 103 15.97 3.06 10.18
N ILE A 104 15.17 4.05 10.58
CA ILE A 104 14.95 5.28 9.82
C ILE A 104 15.61 6.42 10.61
N PRO A 105 16.83 6.83 10.23
CA PRO A 105 17.46 7.99 10.85
C PRO A 105 16.57 9.21 10.75
N THR A 106 16.54 10.01 11.81
CA THR A 106 15.75 11.26 11.89
C THR A 106 15.97 12.20 10.68
N THR A 107 17.20 12.24 10.14
CA THR A 107 17.54 13.03 8.95
C THR A 107 16.87 12.56 7.66
N LYS A 108 16.45 11.29 7.60
CA LYS A 108 15.82 10.65 6.43
C LYS A 108 14.31 10.49 6.58
N ALA A 109 13.74 10.66 7.77
CA ALA A 109 12.33 10.42 8.02
C ALA A 109 11.41 11.25 7.09
N GLU A 110 11.69 12.54 6.93
CA GLU A 110 10.94 13.42 6.03
C GLU A 110 11.09 13.03 4.56
N GLN A 111 12.29 12.59 4.16
CA GLN A 111 12.56 12.10 2.81
C GLN A 111 11.74 10.85 2.49
N VAL A 112 11.60 9.92 3.44
CA VAL A 112 10.75 8.73 3.30
C VAL A 112 9.30 9.15 3.10
N VAL A 113 8.77 10.09 3.89
CA VAL A 113 7.42 10.63 3.70
C VAL A 113 7.26 11.26 2.31
N GLY A 114 8.22 12.07 1.88
CA GLY A 114 8.20 12.73 0.57
C GLY A 114 8.17 11.73 -0.58
N THR A 115 8.95 10.64 -0.45
CA THR A 115 8.97 9.54 -1.41
C THR A 115 7.61 8.86 -1.49
N LEU A 116 7.06 8.43 -0.33
CA LEU A 116 5.76 7.76 -0.25
C LEU A 116 4.61 8.64 -0.75
N ALA A 117 4.71 9.96 -0.57
CA ALA A 117 3.71 10.92 -1.05
C ALA A 117 3.72 11.11 -2.58
N THR A 118 4.86 10.86 -3.23
CA THR A 118 5.09 11.21 -4.64
C THR A 118 5.17 10.02 -5.57
N GLU A 119 5.70 8.88 -5.13
CA GLU A 119 6.07 7.76 -5.99
C GLU A 119 4.94 7.24 -6.89
N ARG A 120 3.69 7.31 -6.43
CA ARG A 120 2.52 6.75 -7.12
C ARG A 120 1.54 7.80 -7.64
N ASP A 121 1.92 9.07 -7.63
CA ASP A 121 1.04 10.17 -8.02
C ASP A 121 0.57 10.04 -9.48
N ALA A 122 1.51 9.79 -10.40
CA ALA A 122 1.20 9.59 -11.82
C ALA A 122 0.30 8.36 -12.06
N LEU A 123 0.57 7.25 -11.34
CA LEU A 123 -0.23 6.04 -11.41
C LEU A 123 -1.66 6.30 -10.96
N HIS A 124 -1.85 6.97 -9.83
CA HIS A 124 -3.17 7.26 -9.30
C HIS A 124 -3.95 8.24 -10.17
N LYS A 125 -3.30 9.28 -10.73
CA LYS A 125 -3.91 10.20 -11.71
C LYS A 125 -4.39 9.47 -12.96
N ARG A 126 -3.53 8.63 -13.56
CA ARG A 126 -3.87 7.84 -14.74
C ARG A 126 -5.03 6.89 -14.44
N LYS A 127 -4.94 6.09 -13.37
CA LYS A 127 -6.00 5.11 -13.03
C LYS A 127 -7.31 5.78 -12.64
N LEU A 128 -7.27 6.93 -11.96
CA LEU A 128 -8.46 7.74 -11.70
C LEU A 128 -9.16 8.11 -13.01
N LEU A 129 -8.41 8.66 -13.98
CA LEU A 129 -8.97 9.02 -15.28
C LEU A 129 -9.59 7.81 -16.00
N TRP A 130 -8.92 6.66 -16.00
CA TRP A 130 -9.49 5.42 -16.56
C TRP A 130 -10.77 4.97 -15.87
N CYS A 131 -10.86 5.13 -14.54
CA CYS A 131 -12.10 4.83 -13.81
C CYS A 131 -13.22 5.80 -14.21
N LEU A 132 -12.92 7.09 -14.34
CA LEU A 132 -13.88 8.10 -14.80
C LEU A 132 -14.42 7.82 -16.21
N ILE A 133 -13.56 7.36 -17.12
CA ILE A 133 -13.95 6.96 -18.49
C ILE A 133 -14.75 5.65 -18.48
N GLY A 134 -14.38 4.68 -17.64
CA GLY A 134 -15.07 3.39 -17.57
C GLY A 134 -16.46 3.45 -16.93
N MET A 135 -16.71 4.40 -16.03
CA MET A 135 -18.00 4.56 -15.36
C MET A 135 -19.18 4.71 -16.33
N PRO A 136 -19.20 5.64 -17.31
CA PRO A 136 -20.32 5.75 -18.25
C PRO A 136 -20.50 4.49 -19.11
N ILE A 137 -19.42 3.77 -19.43
CA ILE A 137 -19.47 2.52 -20.21
C ILE A 137 -20.13 1.39 -19.40
N SER A 138 -19.84 1.33 -18.10
CA SER A 138 -20.43 0.33 -17.21
C SER A 138 -21.81 0.70 -16.68
N ALA A 139 -22.24 1.97 -16.79
CA ALA A 139 -23.52 2.45 -16.26
C ALA A 139 -24.78 1.71 -16.77
N PRO A 140 -24.89 1.30 -18.07
CA PRO A 140 -26.08 0.61 -18.57
C PRO A 140 -26.42 -0.69 -17.84
N PHE A 141 -25.44 -1.38 -17.26
CA PHE A 141 -25.64 -2.59 -16.46
C PHE A 141 -26.34 -2.33 -15.10
N ALA A 142 -26.56 -1.05 -14.72
CA ALA A 142 -27.26 -0.66 -13.49
C ALA A 142 -28.78 -0.80 -13.59
N LEU A 143 -29.31 -0.98 -14.80
CA LEU A 143 -30.74 -1.05 -15.05
C LEU A 143 -31.35 -2.44 -14.79
N VAL A 144 -30.54 -3.46 -14.44
CA VAL A 144 -31.03 -4.81 -14.13
C VAL A 144 -31.35 -4.91 -12.62
N PRO A 145 -32.62 -5.11 -12.22
CA PRO A 145 -33.06 -4.95 -10.82
C PRO A 145 -32.63 -6.08 -9.87
N ILE A 146 -32.08 -7.19 -10.36
CA ILE A 146 -31.82 -8.40 -9.55
C ILE A 146 -30.36 -8.45 -9.07
N ILE A 147 -29.41 -7.89 -9.82
CA ILE A 147 -27.97 -7.98 -9.53
C ILE A 147 -27.41 -6.55 -9.49
N PRO A 148 -26.76 -6.13 -8.39
CA PRO A 148 -26.12 -4.81 -8.36
C PRO A 148 -25.07 -4.74 -9.47
N ASN A 149 -24.97 -3.59 -10.15
CA ASN A 149 -23.95 -3.36 -11.16
C ASN A 149 -22.56 -3.26 -10.54
N LEU A 150 -22.01 -4.42 -10.19
CA LEU A 150 -20.70 -4.56 -9.56
C LEU A 150 -19.60 -3.88 -10.38
N PRO A 151 -19.57 -3.98 -11.73
CA PRO A 151 -18.59 -3.24 -12.52
C PRO A 151 -18.63 -1.73 -12.28
N PHE A 152 -19.81 -1.12 -12.33
CA PHE A 152 -19.97 0.31 -12.10
C PHE A 152 -19.59 0.72 -10.68
N PHE A 153 -20.13 0.04 -9.67
CA PHE A 153 -19.83 0.37 -8.27
C PHE A 153 -18.35 0.15 -7.93
N TYR A 154 -17.71 -0.86 -8.53
CA TYR A 154 -16.28 -1.06 -8.42
C TYR A 154 -15.51 0.11 -9.02
N LEU A 155 -15.87 0.60 -10.21
CA LEU A 155 -15.22 1.75 -10.83
C LEU A 155 -15.42 3.05 -10.04
N VAL A 156 -16.62 3.28 -9.49
CA VAL A 156 -16.90 4.40 -8.57
C VAL A 156 -16.00 4.31 -7.35
N TYR A 157 -15.94 3.15 -6.70
CA TYR A 157 -15.11 2.93 -5.53
C TYR A 157 -13.61 3.10 -5.87
N ARG A 158 -13.13 2.57 -6.99
CA ARG A 158 -11.74 2.72 -7.44
C ARG A 158 -11.40 4.17 -7.78
N ALA A 159 -12.30 4.91 -8.41
CA ALA A 159 -12.14 6.35 -8.64
C ALA A 159 -12.00 7.10 -7.31
N TRP A 160 -12.92 6.87 -6.37
CA TRP A 160 -12.83 7.45 -5.03
C TRP A 160 -11.53 7.07 -4.31
N SER A 161 -11.12 5.80 -4.39
CA SER A 161 -9.92 5.27 -3.74
C SER A 161 -8.66 5.95 -4.27
N HIS A 162 -8.54 6.09 -5.60
CA HIS A 162 -7.43 6.80 -6.24
C HIS A 162 -7.43 8.29 -5.93
N TRP A 163 -8.60 8.94 -5.98
CA TRP A 163 -8.72 10.35 -5.59
C TRP A 163 -8.32 10.57 -4.13
N ARG A 164 -8.75 9.70 -3.21
CA ARG A 164 -8.39 9.78 -1.79
C ARG A 164 -6.89 9.61 -1.55
N ALA A 165 -6.24 8.69 -2.25
CA ALA A 165 -4.78 8.52 -2.17
C ALA A 165 -4.04 9.75 -2.71
N LEU A 166 -4.50 10.35 -3.81
CA LEU A 166 -3.94 11.60 -4.34
C LEU A 166 -4.06 12.75 -3.34
N GLU A 167 -5.23 12.93 -2.74
CA GLU A 167 -5.44 13.96 -1.73
C GLU A 167 -4.60 13.72 -0.46
N GLY A 168 -4.41 12.46 -0.06
CA GLY A 168 -3.50 12.10 1.03
C GLY A 168 -2.05 12.47 0.70
N GLY A 169 -1.57 12.14 -0.50
CA GLY A 169 -0.22 12.51 -0.96
C GLY A 169 -0.03 14.01 -1.09
N LYS A 170 -1.03 14.77 -1.54
CA LYS A 170 -0.99 16.24 -1.56
C LYS A 170 -0.91 16.82 -0.15
N HIS A 171 -1.64 16.22 0.80
CA HIS A 171 -1.59 16.65 2.18
C HIS A 171 -0.21 16.41 2.79
N LEU A 172 0.40 15.23 2.59
CA LEU A 172 1.76 14.97 3.08
C LEU A 172 2.79 15.96 2.51
N ARG A 173 2.71 16.29 1.21
CA ARG A 173 3.57 17.32 0.61
C ARG A 173 3.39 18.67 1.26
N PHE A 174 2.15 19.10 1.46
CA PHE A 174 1.85 20.35 2.15
C PHE A 174 2.49 20.42 3.55
N LEU A 175 2.47 19.31 4.30
CA LEU A 175 3.09 19.25 5.62
C LEU A 175 4.61 19.33 5.56
N LEU A 176 5.23 18.70 4.57
CA LEU A 176 6.68 18.77 4.34
C LEU A 176 7.11 20.17 3.90
N ASP A 177 6.41 20.76 2.92
CA ASP A 177 6.72 22.07 2.35
C ASP A 177 6.62 23.18 3.41
N ASN A 178 5.68 23.06 4.35
CA ASN A 178 5.49 24.01 5.44
C ASN A 178 6.19 23.61 6.76
N LYS A 179 6.99 22.53 6.75
CA LYS A 179 7.72 22.01 7.93
C LYS A 179 6.83 21.83 9.17
N LEU A 180 5.62 21.31 8.94
CA LEU A 180 4.59 21.12 9.98
C LEU A 180 4.70 19.76 10.68
N LEU A 181 5.64 18.91 10.26
CA LEU A 181 5.89 17.60 10.86
C LEU A 181 6.77 17.73 12.11
N ALA A 182 6.25 17.29 13.25
CA ALA A 182 7.02 17.12 14.48
C ALA A 182 7.63 15.72 14.48
N LEU A 183 8.95 15.63 14.24
CA LEU A 183 9.70 14.37 14.28
C LEU A 183 9.68 13.79 15.69
N SER A 184 9.19 12.57 15.83
CA SER A 184 8.99 11.88 17.12
C SER A 184 9.58 10.47 17.03
N PRO A 185 10.90 10.31 17.21
CA PRO A 185 11.52 8.98 17.24
C PRO A 185 10.95 8.17 18.42
N SER A 186 10.52 6.94 18.16
CA SER A 186 9.85 6.11 19.14
C SER A 186 10.74 5.00 19.67
N LYS A 187 11.11 5.11 20.95
CA LYS A 187 11.81 4.06 21.69
C LYS A 187 11.04 2.74 21.70
N LEU A 188 9.70 2.80 21.80
CA LEU A 188 8.85 1.61 21.78
C LEU A 188 8.95 0.86 20.43
N LEU A 189 9.06 1.59 19.32
CA LEU A 189 9.28 0.96 18.03
C LEU A 189 10.72 0.44 17.94
N ASP A 190 11.69 1.21 18.41
CA ASP A 190 13.08 0.76 18.44
C ASP A 190 13.24 -0.57 19.22
N ASP A 191 12.58 -0.74 20.37
CA ASP A 191 12.64 -1.97 21.16
C ASP A 191 12.05 -3.18 20.41
N ILE A 192 10.99 -2.98 19.63
CA ILE A 192 10.37 -4.04 18.82
C ILE A 192 11.25 -4.38 17.60
N TYR A 193 11.87 -3.37 16.98
CA TYR A 193 12.63 -3.53 15.76
C TYR A 193 14.08 -3.97 15.98
N THR A 194 14.71 -3.59 17.09
CA THR A 194 16.11 -3.94 17.42
C THR A 194 16.41 -5.44 17.32
N PRO A 195 15.59 -6.36 17.89
CA PRO A 195 15.85 -7.80 17.75
C PRO A 195 15.61 -8.35 16.33
N LEU A 196 14.99 -7.56 15.43
CA LEU A 196 14.67 -7.95 14.05
C LEU A 196 15.74 -7.50 13.05
N ILE A 197 16.70 -6.67 13.46
CA ILE A 197 17.80 -6.21 12.62
C ILE A 197 18.90 -7.27 12.62
N PRO A 198 19.28 -7.85 11.47
CA PRO A 198 20.45 -8.72 11.40
C PRO A 198 21.73 -7.90 11.58
N ASP A 199 22.74 -8.46 12.26
CA ASP A 199 24.03 -7.82 12.56
C ASP A 199 24.82 -7.29 11.35
N ASN A 200 24.40 -7.61 10.10
CA ASN A 200 25.15 -7.35 8.86
C ASN A 200 24.53 -6.33 7.88
N VAL A 201 23.51 -5.54 8.25
CA VAL A 201 22.86 -4.63 7.28
C VAL A 201 23.25 -3.16 7.49
N ALA A 202 24.12 -2.64 6.61
CA ALA A 202 24.28 -1.21 6.38
C ALA A 202 23.02 -0.65 5.69
N GLN A 203 22.39 0.33 6.34
CA GLN A 203 21.02 0.76 6.08
C GLN A 203 20.92 1.81 4.96
N THR A 204 20.10 1.55 3.94
CA THR A 204 19.62 2.56 2.99
C THR A 204 18.12 2.40 2.78
N PRO A 205 17.27 3.40 3.07
CA PRO A 205 15.83 3.25 2.93
C PRO A 205 15.33 3.71 1.56
N SER A 206 14.33 2.98 1.06
CA SER A 206 13.42 3.31 -0.04
C SER A 206 13.95 3.04 -1.46
N ARG A 207 13.66 1.82 -1.97
CA ARG A 207 13.52 1.61 -3.43
C ARG A 207 12.02 1.66 -3.78
N PRO A 208 11.64 2.31 -4.89
CA PRO A 208 10.26 2.35 -5.35
C PRO A 208 9.74 0.93 -5.63
N ALA A 209 8.46 0.70 -5.35
CA ALA A 209 7.79 -0.58 -5.60
C ALA A 209 7.55 -0.89 -7.10
N LEU A 210 8.02 -0.05 -8.03
CA LEU A 210 7.97 -0.33 -9.46
C LEU A 210 9.09 -1.29 -9.86
N GLY A 211 8.71 -2.53 -10.16
CA GLY A 211 9.51 -3.43 -10.98
C GLY A 211 9.37 -3.08 -12.46
N ASP A 212 9.94 -1.96 -12.88
CA ASP A 212 10.15 -1.67 -14.30
C ASP A 212 11.55 -1.08 -14.47
N VAL A 213 12.51 -1.94 -14.81
CA VAL A 213 13.82 -1.55 -15.32
C VAL A 213 13.80 -1.82 -16.82
N ASP A 214 13.81 -0.72 -17.57
CA ASP A 214 14.14 -0.68 -19.00
C ASP A 214 15.50 -1.40 -19.22
N PRO A 215 15.61 -2.44 -20.08
CA PRO A 215 16.74 -3.36 -20.09
C PRO A 215 17.99 -2.82 -20.83
N LEU A 216 18.32 -1.54 -20.70
CA LEU A 216 19.49 -0.94 -21.34
C LEU A 216 20.15 0.13 -20.46
N LYS A 217 20.83 -0.28 -19.39
CA LYS A 217 22.12 0.29 -18.94
C LYS A 217 22.70 -0.51 -17.77
N GLY A 218 23.84 -1.14 -18.03
CA GLY A 218 24.56 -1.95 -17.07
C GLY A 218 25.18 -1.14 -15.92
N LYS A 219 25.02 -1.67 -14.71
CA LYS A 219 26.11 -2.04 -13.79
C LYS A 219 25.49 -2.93 -12.71
N SER A 220 26.03 -4.12 -12.56
CA SER A 220 25.62 -5.13 -11.59
C SER A 220 25.83 -4.60 -10.17
N GLU A 221 24.79 -4.04 -9.57
CA GLU A 221 24.70 -3.92 -8.11
C GLU A 221 24.28 -5.29 -7.58
N ALA A 222 25.05 -5.83 -6.63
CA ALA A 222 24.72 -7.05 -5.92
C ALA A 222 23.25 -7.02 -5.49
N VAL A 223 22.52 -8.10 -5.78
CA VAL A 223 21.12 -8.26 -5.38
C VAL A 223 21.05 -8.24 -3.86
N VAL A 224 20.87 -7.06 -3.27
CA VAL A 224 20.54 -6.94 -1.85
C VAL A 224 19.18 -7.60 -1.70
N VAL A 225 19.19 -8.80 -1.10
CA VAL A 225 17.98 -9.54 -0.79
C VAL A 225 17.14 -8.63 0.11
N ASP A 226 16.05 -8.10 -0.43
CA ASP A 226 15.07 -7.31 0.33
C ASP A 226 14.55 -8.22 1.44
N GLN A 227 15.01 -8.05 2.68
CA GLN A 227 14.69 -8.95 3.79
C GLN A 227 13.46 -8.44 4.53
N ILE A 228 12.57 -9.34 4.92
CA ILE A 228 11.39 -8.99 5.72
C ILE A 228 11.87 -8.68 7.13
N LEU A 229 11.52 -7.49 7.63
CA LEU A 229 11.85 -7.09 8.99
C LEU A 229 10.71 -7.42 9.95
N LEU A 230 9.46 -7.23 9.50
CA LEU A 230 8.29 -7.36 10.37
C LEU A 230 7.47 -8.62 10.02
N SER A 231 7.27 -9.51 11.00
CA SER A 231 6.34 -10.64 10.87
C SER A 231 4.91 -10.24 11.22
N GLN A 232 3.94 -11.12 10.93
CA GLN A 232 2.53 -10.87 11.28
C GLN A 232 2.35 -10.70 12.80
N ALA A 233 3.05 -11.51 13.61
CA ALA A 233 3.00 -11.43 15.07
C ALA A 233 3.58 -10.11 15.57
N ASP A 234 4.65 -9.62 14.95
CA ASP A 234 5.26 -8.34 15.31
C ASP A 234 4.35 -7.16 14.94
N GLY A 235 3.61 -7.26 13.82
CA GLY A 235 2.58 -6.27 13.46
C GLY A 235 1.49 -6.12 14.51
N GLN A 236 1.03 -7.21 15.10
CA GLN A 236 0.06 -7.18 16.20
C GLN A 236 0.66 -6.57 17.48
N ARG A 237 1.92 -6.91 17.80
CA ARG A 237 2.66 -6.30 18.93
C ARG A 237 2.79 -4.78 18.75
N VAL A 238 3.15 -4.32 17.54
CA VAL A 238 3.24 -2.88 17.22
C VAL A 238 1.88 -2.19 17.41
N ALA A 239 0.80 -2.79 16.91
CA ALA A 239 -0.55 -2.24 17.06
C ALA A 239 -0.97 -2.13 18.53
N GLN A 240 -0.66 -3.15 19.36
CA GLN A 240 -0.94 -3.15 20.79
C GLN A 240 -0.08 -2.12 21.54
N ALA A 241 1.22 -2.07 21.28
CA ALA A 241 2.16 -1.15 21.93
C ALA A 241 1.81 0.31 21.63
N LEU A 242 1.37 0.61 20.40
CA LEU A 242 0.96 1.95 19.99
C LEU A 242 -0.49 2.28 20.35
N GLN A 243 -1.27 1.30 20.86
CA GLN A 243 -2.71 1.42 21.15
C GLN A 243 -3.53 1.82 19.91
N VAL A 244 -3.15 1.30 18.74
CA VAL A 244 -3.84 1.54 17.47
C VAL A 244 -4.26 0.20 16.87
N PRO A 245 -5.42 -0.37 17.26
CA PRO A 245 -5.82 -1.70 16.81
C PRO A 245 -6.02 -1.77 15.29
N GLU A 246 -6.50 -0.70 14.66
CA GLU A 246 -6.67 -0.60 13.20
C GLU A 246 -5.35 -0.76 12.44
N LEU A 247 -4.23 -0.34 13.03
CA LEU A 247 -2.90 -0.46 12.44
C LEU A 247 -2.50 -1.92 12.22
N GLY A 248 -2.94 -2.83 13.09
CA GLY A 248 -2.64 -4.26 12.97
C GLY A 248 -3.11 -4.82 11.64
N VAL A 249 -4.36 -4.56 11.27
CA VAL A 249 -4.95 -5.05 10.00
C VAL A 249 -4.22 -4.48 8.78
N GLU A 250 -3.79 -3.22 8.84
CA GLU A 250 -3.04 -2.58 7.76
C GLU A 250 -1.62 -3.19 7.61
N VAL A 251 -0.96 -3.47 8.73
CA VAL A 251 0.33 -4.16 8.75
C VAL A 251 0.23 -5.58 8.20
N GLU A 252 -0.75 -6.36 8.66
CA GLU A 252 -0.99 -7.73 8.18
C GLU A 252 -1.21 -7.75 6.66
N ARG A 253 -2.02 -6.83 6.14
CA ARG A 253 -2.25 -6.68 4.70
C ARG A 253 -0.96 -6.35 3.96
N ALA A 254 -0.16 -5.44 4.49
CA ALA A 254 1.09 -5.01 3.86
C ALA A 254 2.11 -6.16 3.81
N ILE A 255 2.28 -6.90 4.91
CA ILE A 255 3.15 -8.09 4.98
C ILE A 255 2.67 -9.16 3.99
N TRP A 256 1.37 -9.45 3.94
CA TRP A 256 0.82 -10.42 3.00
C TRP A 256 1.15 -10.05 1.54
N GLN A 257 1.02 -8.77 1.18
CA GLN A 257 1.34 -8.28 -0.17
C GLN A 257 2.83 -8.35 -0.48
N VAL A 258 3.69 -8.00 0.47
CA VAL A 258 5.15 -8.11 0.32
C VAL A 258 5.57 -9.56 0.11
N ASN A 259 5.05 -10.49 0.91
CA ASN A 259 5.36 -11.92 0.79
C ASN A 259 4.88 -12.50 -0.53
N HIS A 260 3.66 -12.15 -0.94
CA HIS A 260 3.12 -12.59 -2.22
C HIS A 260 3.91 -12.03 -3.41
N ALA A 261 4.40 -10.78 -3.31
CA ALA A 261 5.24 -10.19 -4.35
C ALA A 261 6.63 -10.84 -4.42
N LYS A 262 7.22 -11.24 -3.30
CA LYS A 262 8.49 -11.98 -3.27
C LYS A 262 8.36 -13.36 -3.88
N LYS A 263 7.34 -14.12 -3.46
CA LYS A 263 7.07 -15.45 -4.02
C LYS A 263 6.87 -15.40 -5.53
N ALA A 264 6.08 -14.42 -6.02
CA ALA A 264 5.90 -14.25 -7.46
C ALA A 264 7.22 -13.98 -8.21
N LYS A 265 8.14 -13.20 -7.62
CA LYS A 265 9.47 -12.96 -8.20
C LYS A 265 10.36 -14.20 -8.18
N GLU A 266 10.31 -14.99 -7.11
CA GLU A 266 11.04 -16.26 -7.00
C GLU A 266 10.54 -17.26 -8.05
N ASP A 267 9.22 -17.42 -8.18
CA ASP A 267 8.60 -18.28 -9.18
C ASP A 267 8.95 -17.85 -10.62
N GLU A 268 8.97 -16.53 -10.91
CA GLU A 268 9.42 -15.99 -12.19
C GLU A 268 10.91 -16.22 -12.47
N ALA A 269 11.76 -16.16 -11.44
CA ALA A 269 13.19 -16.41 -11.57
C ALA A 269 13.47 -17.89 -11.87
N VAL A 270 12.80 -18.81 -11.17
CA VAL A 270 12.91 -20.26 -11.42
C VAL A 270 12.43 -20.59 -12.85
N GLY A 271 11.28 -20.07 -13.27
CA GLY A 271 10.74 -20.31 -14.62
C GLY A 271 11.63 -19.78 -15.76
N LYS A 272 12.33 -18.65 -15.55
CA LYS A 272 13.32 -18.15 -16.51
C LYS A 272 14.54 -19.06 -16.61
N THR A 273 15.03 -19.55 -15.47
CA THR A 273 16.20 -20.43 -15.40
C THR A 273 15.95 -21.75 -16.11
N ASP A 274 14.76 -22.32 -15.97
CA ASP A 274 14.36 -23.55 -16.68
C ASP A 274 14.16 -23.33 -18.19
N SER A 275 13.69 -22.14 -18.59
CA SER A 275 13.49 -21.79 -20.00
C SER A 275 14.81 -21.53 -20.76
N ASP A 276 15.82 -20.96 -20.09
CA ASP A 276 17.15 -20.75 -20.67
C ASP A 276 17.94 -22.07 -20.74
N ALA A 277 17.82 -22.94 -19.73
CA ALA A 277 18.42 -24.28 -19.77
C ALA A 277 17.84 -25.18 -20.89
N SER A 278 16.61 -24.91 -21.31
CA SER A 278 15.95 -25.62 -22.42
C SER A 278 16.41 -25.12 -23.79
N LYS A 279 16.75 -23.82 -23.93
CA LYS A 279 17.24 -23.24 -25.20
C LYS A 279 18.70 -23.59 -25.51
N ASP A 280 19.54 -23.78 -24.50
CA ASP A 280 20.94 -24.17 -24.71
C ASP A 280 21.11 -25.63 -25.20
N LYS A 281 20.06 -26.46 -25.10
CA LYS A 281 20.04 -27.82 -25.68
C LYS A 281 19.61 -27.89 -27.14
N GLU A 282 19.14 -26.81 -27.74
CA GLU A 282 18.58 -26.78 -29.11
C GLU A 282 19.45 -26.09 -30.15
N LYS A 283 20.76 -25.90 -29.90
CA LYS A 283 21.70 -25.44 -30.93
C LYS A 283 22.27 -26.67 -31.68
N PRO A 284 21.90 -26.93 -32.95
CA PRO A 284 22.52 -28.02 -33.69
C PRO A 284 23.95 -27.61 -34.06
N SER A 285 24.91 -28.44 -33.67
CA SER A 285 26.28 -28.40 -34.14
C SER A 285 26.30 -28.70 -35.65
N ASN A 286 26.34 -27.67 -36.47
CA ASN A 286 26.65 -27.83 -37.89
C ASN A 286 28.18 -27.97 -37.99
N SER A 287 28.68 -29.19 -37.78
CA SER A 287 30.04 -29.57 -38.17
C SER A 287 30.00 -30.05 -39.61
N ASP A 288 30.49 -29.15 -40.46
CA ASP A 288 31.12 -29.40 -41.75
C ASP A 288 32.04 -30.62 -41.65
N ASP A 289 31.84 -31.63 -42.51
CA ASP A 289 32.86 -32.63 -42.78
C ASP A 289 32.69 -33.10 -44.23
N GLY A 290 33.55 -32.57 -45.09
CA GLY A 290 33.80 -33.16 -46.39
C GLY A 290 34.76 -34.33 -46.25
N GLU A 291 34.48 -35.45 -46.91
CA GLU A 291 35.43 -36.14 -47.80
C GLU A 291 34.80 -37.42 -48.42
N ARG A 292 35.03 -37.55 -49.73
CA ARG A 292 35.25 -38.78 -50.51
C ARG A 292 34.14 -39.85 -50.56
N ARG A 293 33.48 -39.96 -51.72
CA ARG A 293 33.87 -40.88 -52.81
C ARG A 293 33.08 -40.59 -54.08
#